data_AF-A0A412FYA1-F1
#
_entry.id   AF-A0A412FYA1-F1
#
_cell.length_a   1.000
_cell.length_b   1.000
_cell.length_c   1.000
_cell.angle_alpha   90.00
_cell.angle_beta   90.00
_cell.angle_gamma   90.00
#
_symmetry.space_group_name_H-M   'P 1'
#
loop_
_entity.id
_entity.type
_entity.pdbx_description
1 polymer ?
#
loop_
_entity_poly.entity_id
_entity_poly.type
_entity_poly.pdbx_seq_one_letter_code
_entity_poly.pdbx_strand_id
1 'polypeptide(L)'
;MTSPPKYYAAAIKSVFFTVLILCAFACSNNDDPVSPTEDGEAYWKISSTVKSVSGSSAIILSGKTGTEWHAEVTEGTEWCSFSSKDYNITTKSGQIADGLNVLYVYYKTNSGKTQRRAQLTLRFAENAQKTFDLVQLAESQENLPAFNSWAELPTKVENTNYQYVTHYGLLNNQTIRNYSICFDKTKKAALWVAYPIHDAYLRKNVERTNRWAFDPIVPQSFQANCVEHSYKGSYDRGHQIASADRVCTDEMNAQTFYMSNMTPQLGSLNQQMWATLEGKVRSYRCSDTLYVVTGAYFGPGATTTTDGVGSSVPVPTNYFKVLLRTKSGSTNKKVQDCSPNELISIGFWVEQKSYGNSIPESICTTVADIEEKTGFTFFPKVDSSVKQQMDLAQWGIK
;
A
#
# COMPACT_ATOMS: atom_id res chain seq x y z
N MET A 1 -20.23 62.25 -30.74
CA MET A 1 -20.39 61.12 -31.70
C MET A 1 -19.00 60.69 -32.16
N THR A 2 -18.88 59.41 -32.59
CA THR A 2 -17.74 58.81 -33.33
C THR A 2 -16.37 58.70 -32.62
N SER A 3 -15.60 57.67 -32.99
CA SER A 3 -14.51 57.03 -32.21
C SER A 3 -13.14 57.09 -32.97
N PRO A 4 -12.05 56.36 -32.60
CA PRO A 4 -10.65 56.85 -32.65
C PRO A 4 -9.88 56.42 -33.93
N PRO A 5 -8.55 56.72 -34.06
CA PRO A 5 -7.47 55.76 -33.71
C PRO A 5 -6.11 56.44 -33.30
N LYS A 6 -4.93 55.82 -32.98
CA LYS A 6 -4.46 54.48 -32.55
C LYS A 6 -2.98 54.55 -32.01
N TYR A 7 -2.55 53.49 -31.31
CA TYR A 7 -1.18 52.96 -31.06
C TYR A 7 -0.03 53.81 -30.44
N TYR A 8 0.49 53.31 -29.32
CA TYR A 8 1.91 53.37 -28.91
C TYR A 8 2.51 51.95 -28.91
N ALA A 9 3.80 51.81 -29.21
CA ALA A 9 4.53 50.55 -29.15
C ALA A 9 5.69 50.63 -28.15
N ALA A 10 5.85 49.59 -27.32
CA ALA A 10 7.07 49.35 -26.54
C ALA A 10 7.20 47.85 -26.25
N ALA A 11 8.40 47.31 -26.37
CA ALA A 11 8.65 45.86 -26.31
C ALA A 11 8.76 45.34 -24.87
N ILE A 12 8.16 44.17 -24.60
CA ILE A 12 8.36 43.41 -23.36
C ILE A 12 9.41 42.33 -23.62
N LYS A 13 10.51 42.36 -22.87
CA LYS A 13 11.50 41.26 -22.85
C LYS A 13 10.95 40.09 -22.06
N SER A 14 10.85 38.92 -22.69
CA SER A 14 10.50 37.67 -22.01
C SER A 14 11.62 37.25 -21.04
N VAL A 15 11.29 37.13 -19.76
CA VAL A 15 12.07 36.37 -18.79
C VAL A 15 11.28 35.09 -18.49
N PHE A 16 11.81 33.95 -18.92
CA PHE A 16 11.23 32.65 -18.60
C PHE A 16 11.48 32.34 -17.11
N PHE A 17 10.45 32.52 -16.27
CA PHE A 17 10.46 32.03 -14.91
C PHE A 17 9.86 30.62 -14.91
N THR A 18 10.71 29.59 -14.94
CA THR A 18 10.28 28.19 -14.84
C THR A 18 9.78 27.92 -13.43
N VAL A 19 8.47 28.07 -13.21
CA VAL A 19 7.83 27.70 -11.94
C VAL A 19 7.87 26.18 -11.80
N LEU A 20 8.82 25.70 -11.02
CA LEU A 20 8.92 24.29 -10.64
C LEU A 20 7.78 23.99 -9.65
N ILE A 21 6.64 23.51 -10.16
CA ILE A 21 5.51 23.10 -9.31
C ILE A 21 5.90 21.83 -8.56
N LEU A 22 6.46 22.02 -7.36
CA LEU A 22 6.57 20.99 -6.34
C LEU A 22 5.15 20.66 -5.85
N CYS A 23 4.55 19.62 -6.44
CA CYS A 23 3.32 19.01 -5.93
C CYS A 23 3.59 18.32 -4.59
N ALA A 24 3.65 19.12 -3.52
CA ALA A 24 3.61 18.65 -2.15
C ALA A 24 2.20 18.10 -1.86
N PHE A 25 1.99 16.81 -2.16
CA PHE A 25 0.84 16.05 -1.66
C PHE A 25 1.03 15.83 -0.16
N ALA A 26 0.74 16.86 0.62
CA ALA A 26 0.56 16.74 2.07
C ALA A 26 -0.66 15.85 2.35
N CYS A 27 -0.57 15.03 3.39
CA CYS A 27 -1.69 14.22 3.88
C CYS A 27 -2.77 15.12 4.49
N SER A 28 -3.68 15.63 3.65
CA SER A 28 -4.89 16.33 4.07
C SER A 28 -6.02 15.32 4.34
N ASN A 29 -6.66 15.43 5.51
CA ASN A 29 -7.84 14.64 5.89
C ASN A 29 -9.11 15.23 5.26
N ASN A 30 -9.15 15.30 3.93
CA ASN A 30 -10.34 15.66 3.20
C ASN A 30 -11.04 14.39 2.71
N ASP A 31 -12.03 13.93 3.51
CA ASP A 31 -13.01 12.92 3.11
C ASP A 31 -14.07 13.53 2.15
N ASP A 32 -13.61 14.33 1.17
CA ASP A 32 -14.47 14.94 0.17
C ASP A 32 -15.01 13.82 -0.75
N PRO A 33 -16.36 13.68 -0.90
CA PRO A 33 -16.92 12.64 -1.74
C PRO A 33 -16.53 12.89 -3.20
N VAL A 34 -15.96 11.86 -3.84
CA VAL A 34 -15.66 11.86 -5.28
C VAL A 34 -16.93 12.21 -6.04
N SER A 35 -16.88 13.30 -6.82
CA SER A 35 -18.01 13.72 -7.64
C SER A 35 -18.37 12.61 -8.63
N PRO A 36 -19.64 12.18 -8.74
CA PRO A 36 -20.00 11.05 -9.58
C PRO A 36 -19.70 11.36 -11.05
N THR A 37 -18.86 10.52 -11.67
CA THR A 37 -18.62 10.56 -13.12
C THR A 37 -19.88 10.19 -13.87
N GLU A 38 -20.11 10.76 -15.06
CA GLU A 38 -21.27 10.41 -15.89
C GLU A 38 -21.31 8.91 -16.27
N ASP A 39 -20.14 8.26 -16.36
CA ASP A 39 -20.01 6.89 -16.89
C ASP A 39 -20.27 5.75 -15.89
N GLY A 40 -20.48 6.06 -14.61
CA GLY A 40 -20.64 5.09 -13.53
C GLY A 40 -19.33 4.40 -13.10
N GLU A 41 -19.05 4.42 -11.81
CA GLU A 41 -17.86 3.81 -11.20
C GLU A 41 -18.21 2.64 -10.28
N ALA A 42 -17.28 1.70 -10.16
CA ALA A 42 -17.40 0.61 -9.22
C ALA A 42 -16.03 0.13 -8.73
N TYR A 43 -15.96 -0.22 -7.45
CA TYR A 43 -14.75 -0.69 -6.79
C TYR A 43 -15.07 -1.57 -5.58
N TRP A 44 -14.15 -2.46 -5.20
CA TRP A 44 -14.29 -3.24 -3.97
C TRP A 44 -14.25 -2.33 -2.74
N LYS A 45 -15.26 -2.41 -1.87
CA LYS A 45 -15.37 -1.60 -0.64
C LYS A 45 -14.15 -1.75 0.27
N ILE A 46 -13.57 -2.95 0.30
CA ILE A 46 -12.37 -3.29 1.07
C ILE A 46 -11.32 -3.87 0.14
N SER A 47 -11.57 -5.05 -0.43
CA SER A 47 -10.62 -5.78 -1.26
C SER A 47 -11.31 -6.91 -2.04
N SER A 48 -10.68 -7.31 -3.16
CA SER A 48 -10.95 -8.54 -3.90
C SER A 48 -10.54 -9.82 -3.16
N THR A 49 -9.77 -9.76 -2.08
CA THR A 49 -9.20 -10.93 -1.39
C THR A 49 -9.95 -11.24 -0.09
N VAL A 50 -10.45 -12.47 0.04
CA VAL A 50 -11.28 -12.89 1.19
C VAL A 50 -10.82 -14.19 1.85
N LYS A 51 -11.21 -14.37 3.11
CA LYS A 51 -10.96 -15.58 3.92
C LYS A 51 -11.64 -16.82 3.33
N SER A 52 -11.11 -17.98 3.71
CA SER A 52 -11.66 -19.30 3.34
C SER A 52 -13.10 -19.53 3.81
N VAL A 53 -13.49 -19.01 4.98
CA VAL A 53 -14.84 -19.16 5.54
C VAL A 53 -15.87 -18.43 4.68
N SER A 54 -17.06 -19.00 4.50
CA SER A 54 -18.19 -18.36 3.80
C SER A 54 -18.52 -16.97 4.34
N GLY A 55 -18.95 -16.06 3.46
CA GLY A 55 -19.30 -14.70 3.85
C GLY A 55 -19.76 -13.85 2.67
N SER A 56 -19.51 -12.55 2.77
CA SER A 56 -19.81 -11.59 1.70
C SER A 56 -18.75 -10.50 1.62
N SER A 57 -18.39 -10.13 0.40
CA SER A 57 -17.72 -8.86 0.10
C SER A 57 -18.72 -7.90 -0.55
N ALA A 58 -18.31 -6.67 -0.80
CA ALA A 58 -19.16 -5.62 -1.33
C ALA A 58 -18.42 -4.79 -2.37
N ILE A 59 -19.06 -4.57 -3.52
CA ILE A 59 -18.66 -3.59 -4.53
C ILE A 59 -19.50 -2.34 -4.28
N ILE A 60 -18.86 -1.18 -4.13
CA ILE A 60 -19.54 0.11 -4.11
C ILE A 60 -19.80 0.51 -5.56
N LEU A 61 -21.02 1.01 -5.82
CA LEU A 61 -21.41 1.59 -7.10
C LEU A 61 -21.58 3.09 -6.93
N SER A 62 -21.15 3.88 -7.91
CA SER A 62 -21.33 5.33 -7.96
C SER A 62 -21.68 5.76 -9.38
N GLY A 63 -22.36 6.89 -9.54
CA GLY A 63 -22.78 7.42 -10.84
C GLY A 63 -23.96 8.35 -10.71
N LYS A 64 -24.57 8.72 -11.84
CA LYS A 64 -25.77 9.56 -11.88
C LYS A 64 -27.01 8.75 -11.44
N THR A 65 -27.85 9.31 -10.56
CA THR A 65 -29.11 8.69 -10.14
C THR A 65 -29.98 8.31 -11.34
N GLY A 66 -30.56 7.11 -11.30
CA GLY A 66 -31.32 6.49 -12.40
C GLY A 66 -30.47 5.73 -13.42
N THR A 67 -29.14 5.80 -13.37
CA THR A 67 -28.27 5.01 -14.28
C THR A 67 -28.46 3.52 -14.01
N GLU A 68 -28.89 2.77 -15.02
CA GLU A 68 -29.04 1.32 -14.92
C GLU A 68 -27.68 0.63 -14.79
N TRP A 69 -27.62 -0.47 -14.06
CA TRP A 69 -26.45 -1.31 -13.97
C TRP A 69 -26.83 -2.79 -14.02
N HIS A 70 -25.95 -3.59 -14.60
CA HIS A 70 -26.07 -5.05 -14.69
C HIS A 70 -24.76 -5.70 -14.28
N ALA A 71 -24.83 -6.73 -13.44
CA ALA A 71 -23.72 -7.49 -12.95
C ALA A 71 -23.93 -9.00 -13.17
N GLU A 72 -22.86 -9.71 -13.51
CA GLU A 72 -22.84 -11.15 -13.75
C GLU A 72 -21.59 -11.80 -13.11
N VAL A 73 -21.76 -12.94 -12.45
CA VAL A 73 -20.67 -13.84 -12.07
C VAL A 73 -20.37 -14.72 -13.28
N THR A 74 -19.24 -14.48 -13.94
CA THR A 74 -18.83 -15.14 -15.19
C THR A 74 -17.93 -16.36 -14.95
N GLU A 75 -17.20 -16.40 -13.83
CA GLU A 75 -16.43 -17.56 -13.38
C GLU A 75 -16.67 -17.80 -11.87
N GLY A 76 -16.66 -19.05 -11.42
CA GLY A 76 -16.84 -19.40 -9.98
C GLY A 76 -18.29 -19.44 -9.50
N THR A 77 -19.26 -19.55 -10.42
CA THR A 77 -20.71 -19.57 -10.15
C THR A 77 -21.16 -20.70 -9.21
N GLU A 78 -20.37 -21.75 -9.07
CA GLU A 78 -20.64 -22.88 -8.19
C GLU A 78 -20.47 -22.52 -6.68
N TRP A 79 -19.78 -21.43 -6.37
CA TRP A 79 -19.59 -20.94 -4.99
C TRP A 79 -19.74 -19.43 -4.78
N CYS A 80 -19.84 -18.63 -5.83
CA CYS A 80 -20.01 -17.17 -5.79
C CYS A 80 -21.40 -16.76 -6.35
N SER A 81 -22.11 -15.87 -5.65
CA SER A 81 -23.50 -15.47 -5.97
C SER A 81 -23.81 -14.04 -5.50
N PHE A 82 -24.82 -13.39 -6.11
CA PHE A 82 -25.38 -12.12 -5.62
C PHE A 82 -26.51 -12.28 -4.58
N SER A 83 -26.75 -13.51 -4.10
CA SER A 83 -27.70 -13.86 -3.04
C SER A 83 -27.09 -14.79 -1.99
N SER A 84 -27.34 -14.50 -0.70
CA SER A 84 -26.94 -15.34 0.43
C SER A 84 -27.83 -16.56 0.65
N LYS A 85 -29.04 -16.56 0.07
CA LYS A 85 -30.06 -17.61 0.26
C LYS A 85 -30.08 -18.62 -0.89
N ASP A 86 -29.76 -18.16 -2.10
CA ASP A 86 -29.73 -18.98 -3.30
C ASP A 86 -28.44 -18.71 -4.06
N TYR A 87 -27.56 -19.72 -4.10
CA TYR A 87 -26.26 -19.59 -4.75
C TYR A 87 -26.32 -19.73 -6.27
N ASN A 88 -27.49 -19.95 -6.87
CA ASN A 88 -27.68 -19.97 -8.32
C ASN A 88 -27.94 -18.56 -8.90
N ILE A 89 -28.07 -17.52 -8.07
CA ILE A 89 -28.29 -16.13 -8.50
C ILE A 89 -26.97 -15.49 -8.94
N THR A 90 -26.54 -15.82 -10.16
CA THR A 90 -25.29 -15.35 -10.78
C THR A 90 -25.43 -14.00 -11.47
N THR A 91 -26.65 -13.49 -11.67
CA THR A 91 -26.90 -12.17 -12.28
C THR A 91 -27.68 -11.25 -11.34
N LYS A 92 -27.43 -9.94 -11.43
CA LYS A 92 -28.18 -8.93 -10.69
C LYS A 92 -28.16 -7.60 -11.43
N SER A 93 -29.30 -6.93 -11.47
CA SER A 93 -29.43 -5.59 -12.05
C SER A 93 -30.05 -4.62 -11.04
N GLY A 94 -29.91 -3.33 -11.31
CA GLY A 94 -30.60 -2.27 -10.60
C GLY A 94 -30.39 -0.92 -11.28
N GLN A 95 -30.70 0.14 -10.55
CA GLN A 95 -30.36 1.51 -10.91
C GLN A 95 -29.54 2.13 -9.77
N ILE A 96 -28.74 3.14 -10.09
CA ILE A 96 -28.10 3.99 -9.09
C ILE A 96 -29.20 4.81 -8.39
N ALA A 97 -29.38 4.58 -7.10
CA ALA A 97 -30.24 5.39 -6.24
C ALA A 97 -29.44 6.57 -5.63
N ASP A 98 -30.14 7.56 -5.07
CA ASP A 98 -29.49 8.60 -4.28
C ASP A 98 -28.81 7.99 -3.04
N GLY A 99 -27.55 8.37 -2.79
CA GLY A 99 -26.76 7.89 -1.66
C GLY A 99 -25.91 6.65 -1.96
N LEU A 100 -25.74 5.79 -0.95
CA LEU A 100 -24.79 4.68 -1.02
C LEU A 100 -25.38 3.46 -1.74
N ASN A 101 -24.81 3.12 -2.89
CA ASN A 101 -25.19 1.94 -3.67
C ASN A 101 -24.19 0.79 -3.42
N VAL A 102 -24.69 -0.39 -3.03
CA VAL A 102 -23.85 -1.53 -2.62
C VAL A 102 -24.30 -2.82 -3.30
N LEU A 103 -23.40 -3.41 -4.09
CA LEU A 103 -23.56 -4.74 -4.65
C LEU A 103 -22.83 -5.76 -3.78
N TYR A 104 -23.59 -6.53 -2.99
CA TYR A 104 -23.05 -7.64 -2.20
C TYR A 104 -22.74 -8.86 -3.06
N VAL A 105 -21.56 -9.43 -2.85
CA VAL A 105 -21.07 -10.66 -3.47
C VAL A 105 -20.86 -11.69 -2.37
N TYR A 106 -21.68 -12.75 -2.38
CA TYR A 106 -21.67 -13.82 -1.40
C TYR A 106 -20.82 -15.00 -1.88
N TYR A 107 -20.14 -15.67 -0.96
CA TYR A 107 -19.27 -16.80 -1.27
C TYR A 107 -19.39 -17.92 -0.23
N LYS A 108 -19.40 -19.17 -0.70
CA LYS A 108 -19.35 -20.37 0.16
C LYS A 108 -17.96 -20.53 0.79
N THR A 109 -17.84 -21.44 1.77
CA THR A 109 -16.53 -21.81 2.33
C THR A 109 -15.65 -22.49 1.29
N ASN A 110 -14.34 -22.21 1.31
CA ASN A 110 -13.31 -22.92 0.54
C ASN A 110 -12.53 -23.87 1.46
N SER A 111 -13.08 -25.06 1.69
CA SER A 111 -12.42 -26.18 2.39
C SER A 111 -11.41 -26.94 1.50
N GLY A 112 -11.13 -26.41 0.30
CA GLY A 112 -10.09 -26.93 -0.58
C GLY A 112 -8.67 -26.64 -0.08
N LYS A 113 -7.67 -27.17 -0.80
CA LYS A 113 -6.24 -26.98 -0.49
C LYS A 113 -5.60 -25.78 -1.17
N THR A 114 -6.30 -25.16 -2.11
CA THR A 114 -5.81 -24.05 -2.94
C THR A 114 -6.81 -22.90 -2.94
N GLN A 115 -6.32 -21.67 -3.01
CA GLN A 115 -7.13 -20.52 -3.32
C GLN A 115 -7.92 -20.72 -4.63
N ARG A 116 -9.08 -20.09 -4.71
CA ARG A 116 -9.94 -20.08 -5.89
C ARG A 116 -10.30 -18.65 -6.28
N ARG A 117 -10.73 -18.47 -7.53
CA ARG A 117 -11.07 -17.17 -8.13
C ARG A 117 -12.47 -17.26 -8.72
N ALA A 118 -13.28 -16.26 -8.43
CA ALA A 118 -14.48 -15.96 -9.19
C ALA A 118 -14.22 -14.68 -9.99
N GLN A 119 -14.78 -14.62 -11.19
CA GLN A 119 -14.76 -13.42 -12.02
C GLN A 119 -16.18 -12.87 -12.08
N LEU A 120 -16.29 -11.57 -11.89
CA LEU A 120 -17.54 -10.83 -11.99
C LEU A 120 -17.38 -9.75 -13.05
N THR A 121 -18.45 -9.45 -13.75
CA THR A 121 -18.52 -8.35 -14.70
C THR A 121 -19.62 -7.39 -14.27
N LEU A 122 -19.44 -6.11 -14.59
CA LEU A 122 -20.38 -5.05 -14.27
C LEU A 122 -20.43 -4.06 -15.42
N ARG A 123 -21.63 -3.63 -15.79
CA ARG A 123 -21.87 -2.60 -16.80
C ARG A 123 -22.81 -1.54 -16.24
N PHE A 124 -22.55 -0.28 -16.57
CA PHE A 124 -23.46 0.85 -16.36
C PHE A 124 -24.02 1.27 -17.71
N ALA A 125 -25.34 1.31 -17.86
CA ALA A 125 -26.04 1.56 -19.13
C ALA A 125 -25.38 0.81 -20.32
N GLU A 126 -25.05 1.51 -21.40
CA GLU A 126 -24.38 0.96 -22.59
C GLU A 126 -22.83 1.06 -22.54
N ASN A 127 -22.26 1.45 -21.39
CA ASN A 127 -20.82 1.68 -21.27
C ASN A 127 -20.00 0.37 -21.31
N ALA A 128 -18.67 0.52 -21.41
CA ALA A 128 -17.75 -0.61 -21.40
C ALA A 128 -17.89 -1.45 -20.11
N GLN A 129 -17.90 -2.76 -20.29
CA GLN A 129 -17.98 -3.72 -19.19
C GLN A 129 -16.67 -3.72 -18.38
N LYS A 130 -16.81 -3.55 -17.05
CA LYS A 130 -15.71 -3.62 -16.08
C LYS A 130 -15.65 -5.04 -15.51
N THR A 131 -14.44 -5.58 -15.32
CA THR A 131 -14.22 -6.92 -14.77
C THR A 131 -13.61 -6.81 -13.38
N PHE A 132 -14.10 -7.65 -12.46
CA PHE A 132 -13.68 -7.74 -11.07
C PHE A 132 -13.33 -9.18 -10.72
N ASP A 133 -12.19 -9.39 -10.11
CA ASP A 133 -11.85 -10.67 -9.49
C ASP A 133 -12.28 -10.70 -8.03
N LEU A 134 -12.71 -11.87 -7.56
CA LEU A 134 -12.82 -12.23 -6.15
C LEU A 134 -11.90 -13.44 -5.89
N VAL A 135 -10.82 -13.24 -5.13
CA VAL A 135 -9.86 -14.27 -4.74
C VAL A 135 -10.20 -14.76 -3.33
N GLN A 136 -10.53 -16.03 -3.19
CA GLN A 136 -10.81 -16.66 -1.90
C GLN A 136 -9.68 -17.63 -1.52
N LEU A 137 -9.05 -17.40 -0.37
CA LEU A 137 -8.03 -18.28 0.20
C LEU A 137 -8.60 -19.68 0.52
N ALA A 138 -7.76 -20.71 0.54
CA ALA A 138 -8.13 -22.04 1.04
C ALA A 138 -8.00 -22.13 2.56
N GLU A 139 -8.82 -22.97 3.19
CA GLU A 139 -8.78 -23.20 4.64
C GLU A 139 -7.43 -23.74 5.12
N SER A 140 -6.82 -24.65 4.35
CA SER A 140 -5.49 -25.19 4.65
C SER A 140 -4.33 -24.39 4.05
N GLN A 141 -4.58 -23.23 3.43
CA GLN A 141 -3.54 -22.43 2.78
C GLN A 141 -3.05 -21.34 3.74
N GLU A 142 -1.84 -21.50 4.25
CA GLU A 142 -1.11 -20.40 4.89
C GLU A 142 -0.66 -19.40 3.81
N ASN A 143 -1.02 -18.12 3.97
CA ASN A 143 -0.61 -17.07 3.03
C ASN A 143 0.74 -16.45 3.44
N LEU A 144 1.79 -17.27 3.54
CA LEU A 144 3.12 -16.83 3.97
C LEU A 144 3.97 -16.30 2.80
N PRO A 145 5.00 -15.47 3.07
CA PRO A 145 6.02 -15.12 2.10
C PRO A 145 6.86 -16.30 1.67
N ALA A 146 7.22 -16.33 0.38
CA ALA A 146 8.20 -17.25 -0.15
C ALA A 146 9.62 -16.77 0.21
N PHE A 147 10.02 -16.96 1.48
CA PHE A 147 11.25 -16.42 2.10
C PHE A 147 12.52 -16.48 1.24
N ASN A 148 12.72 -17.58 0.52
CA ASN A 148 13.91 -17.78 -0.31
C ASN A 148 13.76 -17.29 -1.76
N SER A 149 12.64 -16.65 -2.14
CA SER A 149 12.33 -16.28 -3.53
C SER A 149 12.57 -14.80 -3.88
N TRP A 150 12.44 -13.89 -2.91
CA TRP A 150 12.54 -12.45 -3.18
C TRP A 150 13.61 -11.79 -2.30
N ALA A 151 14.40 -10.89 -2.88
CA ALA A 151 15.65 -10.42 -2.27
C ALA A 151 15.45 -9.52 -1.05
N GLU A 152 14.32 -8.82 -0.94
CA GLU A 152 14.02 -7.96 0.21
C GLU A 152 13.46 -8.71 1.41
N LEU A 153 13.06 -9.97 1.28
CA LEU A 153 12.48 -10.69 2.43
C LEU A 153 13.55 -10.90 3.51
N PRO A 154 13.30 -10.43 4.75
CA PRO A 154 14.15 -10.78 5.89
C PRO A 154 14.09 -12.28 6.17
N THR A 155 15.15 -12.83 6.77
CA THR A 155 15.15 -14.21 7.26
C THR A 155 13.96 -14.45 8.21
N LYS A 156 13.26 -15.57 8.05
CA LYS A 156 12.16 -15.97 8.95
C LYS A 156 12.71 -16.16 10.38
N VAL A 157 12.00 -15.60 11.36
CA VAL A 157 12.27 -15.78 12.79
C VAL A 157 11.11 -16.57 13.39
N GLU A 158 11.39 -17.72 14.01
CA GLU A 158 10.34 -18.50 14.65
C GLU A 158 9.92 -17.84 15.97
N ASN A 159 8.69 -17.33 16.01
CA ASN A 159 8.09 -16.73 17.19
C ASN A 159 6.57 -16.91 17.13
N THR A 160 5.96 -17.43 18.19
CA THR A 160 4.51 -17.72 18.23
C THR A 160 3.64 -16.46 18.16
N ASN A 161 4.20 -15.27 18.43
CA ASN A 161 3.52 -13.99 18.27
C ASN A 161 3.59 -13.42 16.85
N TYR A 162 4.49 -13.93 16.00
CA TYR A 162 4.64 -13.44 14.62
C TYR A 162 3.67 -14.16 13.68
N GLN A 163 3.06 -13.40 12.80
CA GLN A 163 2.32 -13.89 11.64
C GLN A 163 2.93 -13.25 10.40
N TYR A 164 3.48 -14.08 9.52
CA TYR A 164 4.00 -13.62 8.23
C TYR A 164 2.87 -13.65 7.20
N VAL A 165 2.77 -12.61 6.37
CA VAL A 165 1.75 -12.53 5.32
C VAL A 165 2.36 -11.98 4.03
N THR A 166 1.90 -12.46 2.88
CA THR A 166 2.11 -11.78 1.59
C THR A 166 0.79 -11.35 0.98
N HIS A 167 0.70 -10.07 0.60
CA HIS A 167 -0.42 -9.54 -0.14
C HIS A 167 -0.10 -9.57 -1.64
N TYR A 168 -1.08 -9.94 -2.46
CA TYR A 168 -0.95 -10.05 -3.90
C TYR A 168 -2.01 -9.17 -4.56
N GLY A 169 -1.63 -8.49 -5.64
CA GLY A 169 -2.56 -7.80 -6.53
C GLY A 169 -2.50 -8.39 -7.94
N LEU A 170 -3.40 -7.95 -8.80
CA LEU A 170 -3.37 -8.30 -10.21
C LEU A 170 -2.80 -7.15 -11.03
N LEU A 171 -2.02 -7.51 -12.04
CA LEU A 171 -1.49 -6.60 -13.06
C LEU A 171 -1.42 -7.36 -14.37
N ASN A 172 -2.10 -6.89 -15.41
CA ASN A 172 -2.17 -7.54 -16.73
C ASN A 172 -2.52 -9.05 -16.65
N ASN A 173 -3.56 -9.38 -15.87
CA ASN A 173 -4.02 -10.74 -15.56
C ASN A 173 -3.00 -11.66 -14.85
N GLN A 174 -1.83 -11.15 -14.45
CA GLN A 174 -0.85 -11.89 -13.65
C GLN A 174 -1.00 -11.55 -12.17
N THR A 175 -0.94 -12.58 -11.31
CA THR A 175 -0.84 -12.41 -9.86
C THR A 175 0.57 -11.92 -9.51
N ILE A 176 0.68 -10.66 -9.12
CA ILE A 176 1.93 -10.01 -8.74
C ILE A 176 1.91 -9.77 -7.23
N ARG A 177 3.01 -10.09 -6.54
CA ARG A 177 3.20 -9.74 -5.12
C ARG A 177 3.09 -8.22 -4.95
N ASN A 178 2.24 -7.78 -4.03
CA ASN A 178 2.17 -6.39 -3.62
C ASN A 178 3.28 -6.07 -2.59
N TYR A 179 3.21 -6.67 -1.40
CA TYR A 179 4.19 -6.55 -0.34
C TYR A 179 4.10 -7.77 0.61
N SER A 180 5.04 -7.90 1.54
CA SER A 180 5.05 -8.95 2.56
C SER A 180 5.34 -8.35 3.93
N ILE A 181 4.79 -8.93 5.00
CA ILE A 181 4.92 -8.40 6.36
C ILE A 181 5.34 -9.48 7.37
N CYS A 182 5.94 -9.04 8.47
CA CYS A 182 5.99 -9.77 9.74
C CYS A 182 5.14 -9.01 10.76
N PHE A 183 3.92 -9.49 11.01
CA PHE A 183 3.00 -8.88 11.96
C PHE A 183 3.19 -9.46 13.36
N ASP A 184 3.44 -8.60 14.37
CA ASP A 184 3.50 -9.02 15.77
C ASP A 184 2.14 -8.78 16.44
N LYS A 185 1.48 -9.89 16.81
CA LYS A 185 0.17 -9.91 17.45
C LYS A 185 0.11 -9.17 18.78
N THR A 186 1.23 -9.03 19.48
CA THR A 186 1.34 -8.28 20.76
C THR A 186 1.50 -6.79 20.55
N LYS A 187 2.11 -6.39 19.42
CA LYS A 187 2.30 -4.97 19.04
C LYS A 187 1.15 -4.41 18.23
N LYS A 188 0.28 -5.27 17.69
CA LYS A 188 -0.82 -4.92 16.78
C LYS A 188 -0.32 -4.18 15.53
N ALA A 189 0.90 -4.50 15.09
CA ALA A 189 1.63 -3.80 14.05
C ALA A 189 2.59 -4.76 13.30
N ALA A 190 2.93 -4.42 12.06
CA ALA A 190 4.08 -5.00 11.39
C ALA A 190 5.39 -4.56 12.09
N LEU A 191 6.29 -5.50 12.36
CA LEU A 191 7.68 -5.21 12.72
C LEU A 191 8.49 -4.84 11.48
N TRP A 192 8.14 -5.46 10.33
CA TRP A 192 8.61 -5.05 9.02
C TRP A 192 7.55 -5.29 7.93
N VAL A 193 7.63 -4.46 6.89
CA VAL A 193 6.95 -4.57 5.60
C VAL A 193 8.00 -4.49 4.49
N ALA A 194 8.16 -5.58 3.76
CA ALA A 194 9.16 -5.79 2.71
C ALA A 194 8.50 -5.75 1.33
N TYR A 195 9.02 -4.90 0.44
CA TYR A 195 8.41 -4.63 -0.85
C TYR A 195 9.40 -4.13 -1.93
N PRO A 196 9.11 -4.40 -3.21
CA PRO A 196 9.84 -3.81 -4.32
C PRO A 196 9.27 -2.43 -4.67
N ILE A 197 10.13 -1.56 -5.18
CA ILE A 197 9.79 -0.34 -5.91
C ILE A 197 10.35 -0.47 -7.33
N HIS A 198 9.44 -0.45 -8.30
CA HIS A 198 9.69 -0.55 -9.74
C HIS A 198 8.52 0.13 -10.49
N ASP A 199 8.71 0.54 -11.74
CA ASP A 199 7.70 1.26 -12.52
C ASP A 199 6.39 0.46 -12.72
N ALA A 200 6.43 -0.87 -12.59
CA ALA A 200 5.25 -1.74 -12.56
C ALA A 200 4.26 -1.44 -11.40
N TYR A 201 4.71 -0.79 -10.32
CA TYR A 201 3.87 -0.36 -9.19
C TYR A 201 3.59 1.15 -9.20
N LEU A 202 4.47 1.93 -9.85
CA LEU A 202 4.47 3.40 -9.84
C LEU A 202 3.89 4.07 -11.09
N ARG A 203 3.57 3.30 -12.15
CA ARG A 203 2.77 3.82 -13.28
C ARG A 203 1.39 4.23 -12.77
N LYS A 204 1.18 5.53 -12.57
CA LYS A 204 -0.06 6.07 -12.00
C LYS A 204 -1.25 5.80 -12.92
N ASN A 205 -2.14 4.94 -12.47
CA ASN A 205 -3.44 4.64 -13.07
C ASN A 205 -4.60 4.86 -12.08
N VAL A 206 -4.34 4.86 -10.77
CA VAL A 206 -5.34 5.07 -9.72
C VAL A 206 -4.92 6.17 -8.74
N GLU A 207 -5.91 6.79 -8.12
CA GLU A 207 -5.72 7.71 -7.00
C GLU A 207 -5.64 6.96 -5.65
N ARG A 208 -5.36 7.71 -4.60
CA ARG A 208 -5.36 7.23 -3.21
C ARG A 208 -6.76 6.77 -2.80
N THR A 209 -6.92 5.50 -2.44
CA THR A 209 -8.25 4.89 -2.19
C THR A 209 -8.87 5.24 -0.83
N ASN A 210 -8.08 5.52 0.22
CA ASN A 210 -8.56 5.77 1.58
C ASN A 210 -9.47 4.65 2.16
N ARG A 211 -9.38 3.41 1.66
CA ARG A 211 -10.22 2.28 2.10
C ARG A 211 -9.65 1.58 3.33
N TRP A 212 -9.66 2.30 4.44
CA TRP A 212 -9.25 1.78 5.74
C TRP A 212 -10.04 0.52 6.11
N ALA A 213 -9.33 -0.57 6.40
CA ALA A 213 -9.96 -1.85 6.69
C ALA A 213 -9.06 -2.75 7.55
N PHE A 214 -9.64 -3.76 8.19
CA PHE A 214 -8.86 -4.87 8.70
C PHE A 214 -8.30 -5.71 7.56
N ASP A 215 -7.05 -6.13 7.69
CA ASP A 215 -6.44 -7.12 6.81
C ASP A 215 -7.25 -8.42 6.83
N PRO A 216 -7.68 -8.96 5.67
CA PRO A 216 -8.43 -10.20 5.61
C PRO A 216 -7.60 -11.44 5.95
N ILE A 217 -6.26 -11.36 6.01
CA ILE A 217 -5.40 -12.51 6.34
C ILE A 217 -5.00 -12.52 7.82
N VAL A 218 -4.83 -11.35 8.45
CA VAL A 218 -4.52 -11.25 9.88
C VAL A 218 -5.83 -11.31 10.70
N PRO A 219 -5.93 -12.11 11.79
CA PRO A 219 -7.13 -12.10 12.64
C PRO A 219 -7.40 -10.72 13.24
N GLN A 220 -8.64 -10.24 13.13
CA GLN A 220 -9.05 -8.88 13.51
C GLN A 220 -8.74 -8.54 14.98
N SER A 221 -8.83 -9.51 15.89
CA SER A 221 -8.49 -9.37 17.31
C SER A 221 -7.04 -8.95 17.55
N PHE A 222 -6.12 -9.31 16.65
CA PHE A 222 -4.70 -8.93 16.73
C PHE A 222 -4.38 -7.60 16.04
N GLN A 223 -5.33 -7.00 15.32
CA GLN A 223 -5.13 -5.69 14.68
C GLN A 223 -5.54 -4.54 15.62
N ALA A 224 -5.10 -3.32 15.34
CA ALA A 224 -5.67 -2.11 15.94
C ALA A 224 -6.94 -1.71 15.19
N ASN A 225 -7.98 -1.26 15.88
CA ASN A 225 -9.20 -0.79 15.22
C ASN A 225 -9.13 0.72 14.95
N CYS A 226 -8.47 1.08 13.85
CA CYS A 226 -8.40 2.46 13.35
C CYS A 226 -9.09 2.62 11.98
N VAL A 227 -10.15 1.84 11.73
CA VAL A 227 -10.92 1.87 10.47
C VAL A 227 -11.66 3.20 10.35
N GLU A 228 -12.53 3.50 11.31
CA GLU A 228 -13.39 4.71 11.31
C GLU A 228 -12.62 5.96 11.79
N HIS A 229 -11.72 5.80 12.75
CA HIS A 229 -11.01 6.89 13.41
C HIS A 229 -9.52 6.55 13.59
N SER A 230 -8.64 7.55 13.56
CA SER A 230 -7.22 7.34 13.89
C SER A 230 -7.02 6.94 15.36
N TYR A 231 -5.79 6.53 15.67
CA TYR A 231 -5.28 6.42 17.04
C TYR A 231 -5.53 7.73 17.82
N LYS A 232 -5.74 7.64 19.13
CA LYS A 232 -5.98 8.83 19.97
C LYS A 232 -4.68 9.59 20.25
N GLY A 233 -4.80 10.88 20.57
CA GLY A 233 -3.66 11.78 20.78
C GLY A 233 -3.16 12.36 19.45
N SER A 234 -1.85 12.62 19.35
CA SER A 234 -1.22 13.22 18.17
C SER A 234 -0.76 12.20 17.12
N TYR A 235 -1.40 11.02 17.06
CA TYR A 235 -0.97 9.89 16.25
C TYR A 235 -1.87 9.67 15.02
N ASP A 236 -1.25 9.67 13.85
CA ASP A 236 -1.84 9.27 12.59
C ASP A 236 -1.80 7.75 12.41
N ARG A 237 -2.56 7.28 11.41
CA ARG A 237 -2.42 5.95 10.80
C ARG A 237 -1.18 5.90 9.91
N GLY A 238 -0.01 5.82 10.54
CA GLY A 238 1.30 5.79 9.88
C GLY A 238 1.49 4.51 9.08
N HIS A 239 1.66 4.66 7.77
CA HIS A 239 1.88 3.56 6.83
C HIS A 239 3.34 3.06 6.87
N GLN A 240 3.57 1.76 6.71
CA GLN A 240 4.92 1.22 6.48
C GLN A 240 5.24 1.04 4.97
N ILE A 241 4.27 0.60 4.17
CA ILE A 241 4.26 0.85 2.71
C ILE A 241 3.24 1.93 2.37
N ALA A 242 3.67 2.96 1.65
CA ALA A 242 2.82 4.10 1.32
C ALA A 242 1.85 3.78 0.18
N SER A 243 0.64 4.34 0.22
CA SER A 243 -0.28 4.37 -0.93
C SER A 243 0.39 4.89 -2.21
N ALA A 244 1.28 5.88 -2.10
CA ALA A 244 2.00 6.44 -3.24
C ALA A 244 3.05 5.47 -3.84
N ASP A 245 3.39 4.38 -3.15
CA ASP A 245 4.23 3.31 -3.68
C ASP A 245 3.42 2.30 -4.52
N ARG A 246 2.07 2.39 -4.50
CA ARG A 246 1.13 1.45 -5.14
C ARG A 246 0.00 2.20 -5.84
N VAL A 247 0.31 2.75 -7.02
CA VAL A 247 -0.62 3.58 -7.82
C VAL A 247 -0.99 2.96 -9.17
N CYS A 248 -0.59 1.70 -9.42
CA CYS A 248 -0.82 1.02 -10.70
C CYS A 248 -2.17 0.30 -10.81
N THR A 249 -2.70 -0.26 -9.71
CA THR A 249 -4.05 -0.85 -9.67
C THR A 249 -4.75 -0.56 -8.35
N ASP A 250 -6.08 -0.50 -8.42
CA ASP A 250 -6.99 -0.15 -7.31
C ASP A 250 -6.80 -1.07 -6.10
N GLU A 251 -6.77 -2.38 -6.33
CA GLU A 251 -6.54 -3.39 -5.29
C GLU A 251 -5.16 -3.24 -4.64
N MET A 252 -4.09 -3.02 -5.42
CA MET A 252 -2.75 -2.83 -4.83
C MET A 252 -2.68 -1.58 -3.95
N ASN A 253 -3.41 -0.52 -4.32
CA ASN A 253 -3.54 0.68 -3.51
C ASN A 253 -4.35 0.42 -2.22
N ALA A 254 -5.54 -0.17 -2.35
CA ALA A 254 -6.45 -0.46 -1.24
C ALA A 254 -5.80 -1.34 -0.17
N GLN A 255 -5.00 -2.34 -0.56
CA GLN A 255 -4.24 -3.16 0.39
C GLN A 255 -3.31 -2.34 1.30
N THR A 256 -2.74 -1.22 0.83
CA THR A 256 -1.89 -0.36 1.69
C THR A 256 -2.66 0.26 2.86
N PHE A 257 -4.00 0.29 2.83
CA PHE A 257 -4.86 0.83 3.88
C PHE A 257 -5.26 -0.18 4.97
N TYR A 258 -4.75 -1.41 4.89
CA TYR A 258 -4.98 -2.41 5.94
C TYR A 258 -4.36 -2.01 7.28
N MET A 259 -5.08 -2.25 8.37
CA MET A 259 -4.58 -2.01 9.73
C MET A 259 -3.32 -2.83 10.07
N SER A 260 -3.01 -3.90 9.32
CA SER A 260 -1.75 -4.65 9.44
C SER A 260 -0.52 -3.88 8.97
N ASN A 261 -0.70 -2.89 8.08
CA ASN A 261 0.32 -1.95 7.59
C ASN A 261 0.40 -0.65 8.43
N MET A 262 -0.43 -0.53 9.48
CA MET A 262 -0.53 0.70 10.27
C MET A 262 0.23 0.62 11.60
N THR A 263 0.69 1.79 12.03
CA THR A 263 1.21 2.04 13.38
C THR A 263 0.73 3.40 13.88
N PRO A 264 0.66 3.63 15.21
CA PRO A 264 0.51 4.97 15.75
C PRO A 264 1.81 5.75 15.50
N GLN A 265 1.77 6.66 14.52
CA GLN A 265 2.90 7.51 14.14
C GLN A 265 2.56 8.98 14.41
N LEU A 266 3.42 9.71 15.12
CA LEU A 266 3.21 11.14 15.39
C LEU A 266 2.95 11.90 14.09
N GLY A 267 1.89 12.70 14.03
CA GLY A 267 1.52 13.42 12.81
C GLY A 267 2.64 14.37 12.31
N SER A 268 3.40 14.96 13.24
CA SER A 268 4.58 15.77 12.94
C SER A 268 5.78 15.00 12.37
N LEU A 269 5.80 13.67 12.51
CA LEU A 269 6.74 12.78 11.81
C LEU A 269 6.13 12.32 10.47
N ASN A 270 4.94 11.72 10.53
CA ASN A 270 4.23 11.10 9.40
C ASN A 270 4.06 12.07 8.23
N GLN A 271 3.49 13.25 8.48
CA GLN A 271 3.10 14.21 7.45
C GLN A 271 4.27 15.05 6.91
N GLN A 272 5.45 14.98 7.52
CA GLN A 272 6.60 15.84 7.25
C GLN A 272 7.83 15.05 6.78
N MET A 273 8.82 14.81 7.65
CA MET A 273 10.04 14.10 7.30
C MET A 273 9.78 12.69 6.78
N TRP A 274 8.81 11.94 7.35
CA TRP A 274 8.52 10.58 6.88
C TRP A 274 7.98 10.58 5.44
N ALA A 275 6.98 11.42 5.14
CA ALA A 275 6.47 11.61 3.77
C ALA A 275 7.57 12.08 2.79
N THR A 276 8.51 12.92 3.27
CA THR A 276 9.65 13.40 2.48
C THR A 276 10.64 12.26 2.21
N LEU A 277 10.94 11.43 3.21
CA LEU A 277 11.76 10.24 3.09
C LEU A 277 11.13 9.25 2.11
N GLU A 278 9.81 8.99 2.19
CA GLU A 278 9.11 8.15 1.23
C GLU A 278 9.19 8.70 -0.21
N GLY A 279 9.04 10.01 -0.39
CA GLY A 279 9.24 10.67 -1.69
C GLY A 279 10.67 10.49 -2.22
N LYS A 280 11.67 10.62 -1.34
CA LYS A 280 13.08 10.40 -1.67
C LYS A 280 13.36 8.92 -2.00
N VAL A 281 12.81 7.97 -1.26
CA VAL A 281 12.93 6.54 -1.55
C VAL A 281 12.32 6.19 -2.92
N ARG A 282 11.13 6.71 -3.27
CA ARG A 282 10.55 6.57 -4.62
C ARG A 282 11.44 7.17 -5.72
N SER A 283 12.21 8.21 -5.43
CA SER A 283 13.15 8.81 -6.39
C SER A 283 14.32 7.88 -6.74
N TYR A 284 14.67 6.92 -5.87
CA TYR A 284 15.73 5.93 -6.09
C TYR A 284 15.31 4.71 -6.93
N ARG A 285 14.07 4.67 -7.43
CA ARG A 285 13.62 3.62 -8.35
C ARG A 285 14.55 3.52 -9.58
N CYS A 286 14.61 2.34 -10.18
CA CYS A 286 15.43 2.08 -11.36
C CYS A 286 14.77 1.02 -12.25
N SER A 287 15.36 0.77 -13.42
CA SER A 287 14.88 -0.21 -14.40
C SER A 287 15.06 -1.66 -13.94
N ASP A 288 16.01 -1.93 -13.05
CA ASP A 288 16.10 -3.19 -12.31
C ASP A 288 14.98 -3.24 -11.23
N THR A 289 15.33 -3.04 -9.95
CA THR A 289 14.38 -2.92 -8.84
C THR A 289 15.08 -2.24 -7.67
N LEU A 290 14.37 -1.34 -6.98
CA LEU A 290 14.74 -0.91 -5.64
C LEU A 290 14.04 -1.81 -4.63
N TYR A 291 14.82 -2.52 -3.82
CA TYR A 291 14.34 -3.39 -2.75
C TYR A 291 14.24 -2.58 -1.46
N VAL A 292 13.09 -2.61 -0.80
CA VAL A 292 12.79 -1.82 0.41
C VAL A 292 12.28 -2.74 1.51
N VAL A 293 12.77 -2.55 2.72
CA VAL A 293 12.09 -3.02 3.93
C VAL A 293 11.89 -1.83 4.85
N THR A 294 10.63 -1.47 5.10
CA THR A 294 10.25 -0.52 6.15
C THR A 294 9.92 -1.30 7.41
N GLY A 295 10.10 -0.72 8.60
CA GLY A 295 9.67 -1.36 9.83
C GLY A 295 9.46 -0.41 11.00
N ALA A 296 8.92 -0.98 12.09
CA ALA A 296 8.66 -0.30 13.34
C ALA A 296 9.33 -1.05 14.49
N TYR A 297 10.06 -0.32 15.32
CA TYR A 297 10.82 -0.86 16.44
C TYR A 297 10.26 -0.36 17.77
N PHE A 298 10.10 -1.30 18.70
CA PHE A 298 9.50 -1.09 20.01
C PHE A 298 10.56 -1.29 21.10
N GLY A 299 11.47 -0.32 21.21
CA GLY A 299 12.60 -0.37 22.13
C GLY A 299 12.25 -0.16 23.61
N PRO A 300 13.27 -0.11 24.48
CA PRO A 300 13.10 0.27 25.88
C PRO A 300 12.40 1.63 26.00
N GLY A 301 11.42 1.73 26.92
CA GLY A 301 10.63 2.95 27.10
C GLY A 301 9.46 3.12 26.11
N ALA A 302 9.17 2.14 25.25
CA ALA A 302 7.97 2.14 24.41
C ALA A 302 6.70 2.36 25.25
N THR A 303 5.92 3.37 24.88
CA THR A 303 4.65 3.74 25.55
C THR A 303 3.45 3.06 24.87
N THR A 304 2.25 3.37 25.35
CA THR A 304 1.00 3.00 24.68
C THR A 304 0.16 4.24 24.36
N THR A 305 -0.67 4.13 23.33
CA THR A 305 -1.84 4.99 23.10
C THR A 305 -3.07 4.10 23.00
N THR A 306 -4.21 4.63 22.54
CA THR A 306 -5.39 3.84 22.20
C THR A 306 -5.73 3.94 20.71
N ASP A 307 -6.35 2.89 20.17
CA ASP A 307 -6.90 2.88 18.82
C ASP A 307 -8.19 3.71 18.70
N GLY A 308 -8.79 3.73 17.50
CA GLY A 308 -9.99 4.52 17.20
C GLY A 308 -11.18 4.24 18.13
N VAL A 309 -11.26 3.04 18.71
CA VAL A 309 -12.34 2.59 19.63
C VAL A 309 -11.90 2.49 21.10
N GLY A 310 -10.68 2.91 21.44
CA GLY A 310 -10.21 3.00 22.83
C GLY A 310 -9.44 1.79 23.36
N SER A 311 -9.09 0.79 22.53
CA SER A 311 -8.25 -0.34 22.95
C SER A 311 -6.78 0.08 23.01
N SER A 312 -6.05 -0.38 24.03
CA SER A 312 -4.62 -0.08 24.20
C SER A 312 -3.78 -0.67 23.05
N VAL A 313 -2.86 0.15 22.52
CA VAL A 313 -1.91 -0.24 21.46
C VAL A 313 -0.50 0.27 21.81
N PRO A 314 0.55 -0.55 21.64
CA PRO A 314 1.94 -0.09 21.79
C PRO A 314 2.33 0.95 20.74
N VAL A 315 3.17 1.90 21.15
CA VAL A 315 3.73 2.95 20.29
C VAL A 315 5.20 2.60 19.96
N PRO A 316 5.61 2.59 18.67
CA PRO A 316 7.02 2.40 18.31
C PRO A 316 7.91 3.50 18.92
N THR A 317 9.10 3.15 19.40
CA THR A 317 10.13 4.15 19.76
C THR A 317 10.83 4.67 18.51
N ASN A 318 10.97 3.81 17.50
CA ASN A 318 11.65 4.12 16.26
C ASN A 318 10.95 3.48 15.05
N TYR A 319 11.23 4.03 13.89
CA TYR A 319 10.95 3.47 12.59
C TYR A 319 12.25 3.23 11.85
N PHE A 320 12.24 2.32 10.87
CA PHE A 320 13.38 2.13 10.00
C PHE A 320 12.99 1.92 8.55
N LYS A 321 13.93 2.20 7.65
CA LYS A 321 13.90 1.75 6.26
C LYS A 321 15.28 1.23 5.88
N VAL A 322 15.39 0.06 5.27
CA VAL A 322 16.63 -0.43 4.64
C VAL A 322 16.39 -0.59 3.15
N LEU A 323 17.36 -0.13 2.35
CA LEU A 323 17.29 -0.11 0.89
C LEU A 323 18.41 -0.94 0.28
N LEU A 324 18.13 -1.57 -0.85
CA LEU A 324 19.12 -2.25 -1.70
C LEU A 324 18.76 -2.04 -3.18
N ARG A 325 19.75 -1.71 -4.01
CA ARG A 325 19.63 -1.75 -5.47
C ARG A 325 20.99 -1.96 -6.14
N THR A 326 20.98 -2.20 -7.44
CA THR A 326 22.18 -2.12 -8.27
C THR A 326 22.60 -0.65 -8.43
N LYS A 327 23.91 -0.39 -8.57
CA LYS A 327 24.45 0.96 -8.78
C LYS A 327 23.94 1.56 -10.08
N SER A 328 24.13 0.86 -11.21
CA SER A 328 23.65 1.30 -12.52
C SER A 328 22.13 1.35 -12.62
N GLY A 329 21.41 0.53 -11.85
CA GLY A 329 19.95 0.45 -11.91
C GLY A 329 19.39 -0.20 -13.18
N SER A 330 20.24 -0.86 -13.97
CA SER A 330 19.93 -1.38 -15.32
C SER A 330 20.79 -2.60 -15.72
N THR A 331 21.18 -3.41 -14.74
CA THR A 331 22.00 -4.62 -14.93
C THR A 331 21.26 -5.77 -15.62
N ASN A 332 19.92 -5.81 -15.52
CA ASN A 332 19.08 -6.97 -15.84
C ASN A 332 19.45 -8.26 -15.07
N LYS A 333 20.21 -8.15 -13.98
CA LYS A 333 20.56 -9.25 -13.07
C LYS A 333 19.63 -9.25 -11.85
N LYS A 334 19.47 -10.40 -11.19
CA LYS A 334 18.96 -10.42 -9.81
C LYS A 334 20.08 -9.92 -8.90
N VAL A 335 19.76 -9.18 -7.85
CA VAL A 335 20.78 -8.63 -6.92
C VAL A 335 21.64 -9.69 -6.24
N GLN A 336 21.11 -10.90 -6.05
CA GLN A 336 21.86 -12.07 -5.55
C GLN A 336 22.90 -12.64 -6.54
N ASP A 337 22.81 -12.27 -7.83
CA ASP A 337 23.73 -12.67 -8.91
C ASP A 337 24.71 -11.53 -9.25
N CYS A 338 24.68 -10.42 -8.49
CA CYS A 338 25.56 -9.27 -8.64
C CYS A 338 26.75 -9.36 -7.68
N SER A 339 27.92 -8.89 -8.11
CA SER A 339 29.07 -8.72 -7.21
C SER A 339 28.83 -7.59 -6.19
N PRO A 340 29.49 -7.59 -5.02
CA PRO A 340 29.35 -6.52 -4.03
C PRO A 340 29.63 -5.12 -4.58
N ASN A 341 30.53 -5.02 -5.57
CA ASN A 341 30.88 -3.77 -6.24
C ASN A 341 29.77 -3.22 -7.15
N GLU A 342 28.81 -4.05 -7.59
CA GLU A 342 27.66 -3.65 -8.40
C GLU A 342 26.45 -3.19 -7.58
N LEU A 343 26.47 -3.38 -6.25
CA LEU A 343 25.34 -3.14 -5.35
C LEU A 343 25.57 -1.92 -4.45
N ILE A 344 24.47 -1.25 -4.08
CA ILE A 344 24.41 -0.25 -3.00
C ILE A 344 23.32 -0.57 -1.99
N SER A 345 23.61 -0.34 -0.71
CA SER A 345 22.63 -0.30 0.37
C SER A 345 22.72 0.97 1.21
N ILE A 346 21.67 1.23 2.01
CA ILE A 346 21.63 2.24 3.07
C ILE A 346 20.52 1.88 4.07
N GLY A 347 20.72 2.22 5.33
CA GLY A 347 19.72 2.18 6.39
C GLY A 347 19.27 3.60 6.80
N PHE A 348 18.04 3.69 7.29
CA PHE A 348 17.50 4.85 7.99
C PHE A 348 16.96 4.40 9.34
N TRP A 349 17.42 5.02 10.43
CA TRP A 349 16.96 4.81 11.79
C TRP A 349 16.33 6.10 12.33
N VAL A 350 14.99 6.09 12.44
CA VAL A 350 14.17 7.27 12.70
C VAL A 350 13.58 7.16 14.10
N GLU A 351 13.82 8.13 14.97
CA GLU A 351 13.13 8.21 16.26
C GLU A 351 11.69 8.72 16.06
N GLN A 352 10.75 8.27 16.89
CA GLN A 352 9.36 8.77 16.88
C GLN A 352 9.31 10.21 17.45
N LYS A 353 9.74 11.19 16.65
CA LYS A 353 9.70 12.63 16.97
C LYS A 353 9.58 13.49 15.71
N SER A 354 9.35 14.80 15.90
CA SER A 354 9.37 15.78 14.80
C SER A 354 10.80 16.04 14.30
N TYR A 355 10.94 16.19 12.98
CA TYR A 355 12.18 16.56 12.29
C TYR A 355 12.01 17.74 11.32
N GLY A 356 10.80 18.30 11.19
CA GLY A 356 10.46 19.20 10.08
C GLY A 356 10.35 18.45 8.75
N ASN A 357 10.56 19.15 7.63
CA ASN A 357 10.43 18.60 6.27
C ASN A 357 11.76 18.15 5.64
N SER A 358 12.86 18.12 6.39
CA SER A 358 14.18 17.73 5.89
C SER A 358 14.55 16.31 6.33
N ILE A 359 15.27 15.57 5.50
CA ILE A 359 15.88 14.28 5.85
C ILE A 359 17.27 14.58 6.43
N PRO A 360 17.51 14.50 7.75
CA PRO A 360 18.82 14.80 8.30
C PRO A 360 19.79 13.62 8.09
N GLU A 361 21.08 13.90 7.92
CA GLU A 361 22.11 12.85 7.84
C GLU A 361 22.13 11.97 9.10
N SER A 362 21.75 12.51 10.27
CA SER A 362 21.77 11.80 11.55
C SER A 362 20.75 10.67 11.71
N ILE A 363 19.82 10.49 10.76
CA ILE A 363 18.99 9.26 10.68
C ILE A 363 19.57 8.22 9.72
N CYS A 364 20.61 8.53 8.95
CA CYS A 364 21.23 7.57 8.03
C CYS A 364 22.16 6.64 8.81
N THR A 365 22.15 5.36 8.46
CA THR A 365 23.01 4.32 9.07
C THR A 365 23.26 3.19 8.06
N THR A 366 24.01 2.15 8.45
CA THR A 366 24.21 0.95 7.63
C THR A 366 23.00 0.00 7.76
N VAL A 367 22.86 -0.96 6.84
CA VAL A 367 21.86 -2.03 7.01
C VAL A 367 22.24 -2.91 8.20
N ALA A 368 23.54 -3.19 8.37
CA ALA A 368 24.06 -4.02 9.46
C ALA A 368 23.75 -3.46 10.86
N ASP A 369 23.80 -2.14 11.06
CA ASP A 369 23.43 -1.47 12.30
C ASP A 369 21.94 -1.63 12.65
N ILE A 370 21.07 -1.72 11.63
CA ILE A 370 19.63 -2.00 11.82
C ILE A 370 19.39 -3.50 12.05
N GLU A 371 20.19 -4.39 11.45
CA GLU A 371 20.19 -5.83 11.81
C GLU A 371 20.54 -6.01 13.29
N GLU A 372 21.57 -5.33 13.80
CA GLU A 372 21.98 -5.38 15.21
C GLU A 372 20.88 -4.88 16.16
N LYS A 373 20.24 -3.73 15.86
CA LYS A 373 19.18 -3.17 16.72
C LYS A 373 17.90 -3.98 16.73
N THR A 374 17.54 -4.60 15.60
CA THR A 374 16.23 -5.24 15.43
C THR A 374 16.25 -6.76 15.61
N GLY A 375 17.42 -7.40 15.48
CA GLY A 375 17.56 -8.86 15.48
C GLY A 375 17.08 -9.55 14.20
N PHE A 376 16.63 -8.80 13.19
CA PHE A 376 16.29 -9.34 11.87
C PHE A 376 17.51 -9.35 10.95
N THR A 377 17.57 -10.32 10.03
CA THR A 377 18.53 -10.33 8.93
C THR A 377 17.84 -9.84 7.65
N PHE A 378 18.24 -8.67 7.15
CA PHE A 378 17.75 -8.08 5.89
C PHE A 378 18.63 -8.53 4.71
N PHE A 379 18.06 -8.60 3.51
CA PHE A 379 18.79 -8.99 2.28
C PHE A 379 19.69 -10.23 2.46
N PRO A 380 19.18 -11.37 2.95
CA PRO A 380 19.99 -12.50 3.45
C PRO A 380 20.84 -13.20 2.37
N LYS A 381 20.61 -12.92 1.09
CA LYS A 381 21.39 -13.42 -0.05
C LYS A 381 22.45 -12.43 -0.57
N VAL A 382 22.68 -11.34 0.15
CA VAL A 382 23.63 -10.29 -0.24
C VAL A 382 24.81 -10.29 0.72
N ASP A 383 26.00 -10.11 0.16
CA ASP A 383 27.26 -10.06 0.89
C ASP A 383 27.24 -8.99 2.01
N SER A 384 27.82 -9.32 3.16
CA SER A 384 27.83 -8.44 4.34
C SER A 384 28.56 -7.12 4.08
N SER A 385 29.56 -7.08 3.19
CA SER A 385 30.25 -5.85 2.80
C SER A 385 29.32 -4.83 2.14
N VAL A 386 28.24 -5.29 1.47
CA VAL A 386 27.20 -4.39 0.91
C VAL A 386 26.34 -3.81 2.02
N LYS A 387 26.02 -4.60 3.05
CA LYS A 387 25.20 -4.17 4.20
C LYS A 387 25.91 -3.17 5.12
N GLN A 388 27.24 -3.14 5.08
CA GLN A 388 28.09 -2.17 5.80
C GLN A 388 28.23 -0.81 5.08
N GLN A 389 27.61 -0.64 3.91
CA GLN A 389 27.69 0.62 3.15
C GLN A 389 26.75 1.69 3.71
N MET A 390 27.19 2.95 3.64
CA MET A 390 26.42 4.16 3.93
C MET A 390 26.98 5.35 3.13
N ASP A 391 27.10 5.21 1.81
CA ASP A 391 27.59 6.29 0.95
C ASP A 391 26.46 7.28 0.65
N LEU A 392 26.35 8.33 1.48
CA LEU A 392 25.33 9.36 1.36
C LEU A 392 25.36 10.07 -0.01
N ALA A 393 26.54 10.22 -0.62
CA ALA A 393 26.69 10.86 -1.92
C ALA A 393 26.15 9.99 -3.06
N GLN A 394 26.34 8.67 -3.02
CA GLN A 394 25.72 7.73 -3.98
C GLN A 394 24.19 7.69 -3.85
N TRP A 395 23.65 7.95 -2.67
CA TRP A 395 22.21 8.15 -2.46
C TRP A 395 21.75 9.60 -2.65
N GLY A 396 22.65 10.54 -2.99
CA GLY A 396 22.31 11.95 -3.20
C GLY A 396 21.65 12.61 -1.98
N ILE A 397 22.07 12.22 -0.78
CA ILE A 397 21.79 12.88 0.50
C ILE A 397 22.92 13.91 0.73
N LYS A 398 22.58 15.06 1.28
CA LYS A 398 23.43 16.26 1.44
C LYS A 398 22.97 17.09 2.64
#